data_AF-H2FT37-F1
#
_entry.id   AF-H2FT37-F1
#
_cell.length_a   1.000
_cell.length_b   1.000
_cell.length_c   1.000
_cell.angle_alpha   90.00
_cell.angle_beta   90.00
_cell.angle_gamma   90.00
#
_symmetry.space_group_name_H-M   'P 1'
#
loop_
_entity.id
_entity.type
_entity.pdbx_description
1 polymer ?
#
loop_
_entity_poly.entity_id
_entity_poly.type
_entity_poly.pdbx_seq_one_letter_code
_entity_poly.pdbx_strand_id
1 'polypeptide(L)'
;MTNKLLALLALVGLAGCAGQGSADAPARGHLYAVGYAPISLQRPGDYQQKLLHAMRASRLDAYRELSEQLSGVRVSSSSQLDSHILQDGTVSSSSRGVVRGARVVNSYPDGDMYVTELELDLALYQRLRRGEL
;
A
#
# COMPACT_ATOMS: atom_id res chain seq x y z
N MET A 1 -3.03 -1.14 -72.53
CA MET A 1 -1.55 -1.14 -72.37
C MET A 1 -1.14 0.32 -72.46
N THR A 2 -0.52 1.00 -71.51
CA THR A 2 0.30 0.64 -70.35
C THR A 2 0.43 1.92 -69.52
N ASN A 3 0.02 1.92 -68.25
CA ASN A 3 0.30 3.02 -67.32
C ASN A 3 0.85 2.44 -66.02
N LYS A 4 2.16 2.20 -66.01
CA LYS A 4 2.97 1.84 -64.86
C LYS A 4 4.40 2.31 -65.12
N LEU A 5 5.09 2.69 -64.05
CA LEU A 5 6.48 3.14 -63.95
C LEU A 5 6.72 4.63 -64.27
N LEU A 6 6.85 5.41 -63.21
CA LEU A 6 8.00 6.26 -62.83
C LEU A 6 7.48 7.28 -61.80
N ALA A 7 8.09 7.60 -60.68
CA ALA A 7 9.22 7.06 -59.94
C ALA A 7 9.19 7.71 -58.54
N LEU A 8 9.62 6.96 -57.53
CA LEU A 8 10.45 7.37 -56.39
C LEU A 8 10.44 8.85 -55.96
N LEU A 9 9.96 9.14 -54.73
CA LEU A 9 10.71 9.69 -53.58
C LEU A 9 9.75 10.35 -52.57
N ALA A 10 9.49 9.67 -51.47
CA ALA A 10 9.31 10.27 -50.14
C ALA A 10 9.58 9.15 -49.14
N LEU A 11 10.82 9.00 -48.63
CA LEU A 11 11.30 9.66 -47.40
C LEU A 11 10.20 9.70 -46.32
N VAL A 12 10.37 9.24 -45.09
CA VAL A 12 11.51 8.72 -44.34
C VAL A 12 10.93 8.28 -42.98
N GLY A 13 11.48 7.22 -42.40
CA GLY A 13 11.56 7.07 -40.95
C GLY A 13 10.27 6.79 -40.17
N LEU A 14 9.79 5.54 -40.19
CA LEU A 14 9.22 4.94 -38.98
C LEU A 14 10.38 4.59 -38.04
N ALA A 15 11.02 5.63 -37.48
CA ALA A 15 11.91 5.48 -36.35
C ALA A 15 11.04 5.09 -35.14
N GLY A 16 11.39 3.98 -34.51
CA GLY A 16 10.69 3.46 -33.36
C GLY A 16 10.71 4.44 -32.19
N CYS A 17 9.56 4.59 -31.56
CA CYS A 17 9.51 4.89 -30.13
C CYS A 17 9.28 3.54 -29.44
N ALA A 18 10.35 2.85 -29.07
CA ALA A 18 10.28 1.89 -27.98
C ALA A 18 9.89 2.70 -26.74
N GLY A 19 8.60 2.65 -26.39
CA GLY A 19 8.05 3.31 -25.22
C GLY A 19 8.86 2.91 -24.01
N GLN A 20 9.47 3.91 -23.39
CA GLN A 20 10.27 3.81 -22.17
C GLN A 20 9.55 2.95 -21.15
N GLY A 21 10.20 1.86 -20.75
CA GLY A 21 9.91 1.26 -19.46
C GLY A 21 10.19 2.32 -18.41
N SER A 22 9.12 2.93 -17.90
CA SER A 22 9.16 3.71 -16.68
C SER A 22 9.68 2.75 -15.61
N ALA A 23 10.96 2.88 -15.27
CA ALA A 23 11.48 2.26 -14.07
C ALA A 23 10.68 2.88 -12.93
N ASP A 24 9.67 2.16 -12.45
CA ASP A 24 8.95 2.48 -11.23
C ASP A 24 10.01 2.71 -10.16
N ALA A 25 10.28 3.98 -9.87
CA ALA A 25 11.12 4.33 -8.74
C ALA A 25 10.47 3.65 -7.53
N PRO A 26 11.21 2.83 -6.76
CA PRO A 26 10.63 2.17 -5.61
C PRO A 26 10.00 3.26 -4.75
N ALA A 27 8.71 3.14 -4.43
CA ALA A 27 8.00 4.09 -3.60
C ALA A 27 8.81 4.30 -2.31
N ARG A 28 9.61 5.39 -2.27
CA ARG A 28 10.40 5.82 -1.11
C ARG A 28 9.45 6.51 -0.13
N GLY A 29 8.39 5.80 0.26
CA GLY A 29 7.31 6.30 1.07
C GLY A 29 7.17 5.47 2.35
N HIS A 30 6.95 6.16 3.45
CA HIS A 30 6.47 5.55 4.68
C HIS A 30 4.96 5.72 4.74
N LEU A 31 4.23 4.69 5.17
CA LEU A 31 2.84 4.82 5.59
C LEU A 31 2.78 4.94 7.10
N TYR A 32 1.85 5.77 7.57
CA TYR A 32 1.61 6.00 8.98
C TYR A 32 0.16 5.70 9.30
N ALA A 33 -0.06 5.03 10.43
CA ALA A 33 -1.39 4.76 10.93
C ALA A 33 -1.43 4.98 12.43
N VAL A 34 -2.55 5.51 12.90
CA VAL A 34 -2.81 5.71 14.33
C VAL A 34 -4.05 4.93 14.70
N GLY A 35 -3.96 4.19 15.79
CA GLY A 35 -5.10 3.45 16.33
C GLY A 35 -5.40 3.87 17.76
N TYR A 36 -6.69 3.79 18.09
CA TYR A 36 -7.23 4.33 19.32
C TYR A 36 -8.07 3.29 20.05
N ALA A 37 -7.98 3.29 21.38
CA ALA A 37 -8.88 2.48 22.20
C ALA A 37 -9.21 3.16 23.54
N PRO A 38 -10.49 3.35 23.88
CA PRO A 38 -10.87 3.89 25.18
C PRO A 38 -10.57 2.87 26.29
N ILE A 39 -9.83 3.31 27.32
CA ILE A 39 -9.40 2.52 28.48
C ILE A 39 -10.63 2.18 29.32
N SER A 40 -11.50 3.15 29.61
CA SER A 40 -12.68 2.95 30.47
C SER A 40 -13.62 1.85 29.98
N LEU A 41 -13.74 1.66 28.66
CA LEU A 41 -14.64 0.69 28.02
C LEU A 41 -14.07 -0.73 27.93
N GLN A 42 -12.78 -0.92 28.22
CA GLN A 42 -12.20 -2.26 28.22
C GLN A 42 -12.68 -3.11 29.39
N ARG A 43 -12.64 -4.43 29.23
CA ARG A 43 -12.98 -5.42 30.27
C ARG A 43 -11.77 -6.35 30.50
N PRO A 44 -11.56 -6.88 31.73
CA PRO A 44 -12.35 -6.76 32.96
C PRO A 44 -12.04 -5.48 33.78
N GLY A 45 -12.69 -5.33 34.95
CA GLY A 45 -12.87 -4.05 35.64
C GLY A 45 -11.64 -3.31 36.20
N ASP A 46 -10.52 -3.99 36.47
CA ASP A 46 -9.34 -3.33 37.05
C ASP A 46 -8.64 -2.40 36.03
N TYR A 47 -8.18 -1.23 36.47
CA TYR A 47 -7.59 -0.22 35.58
C TYR A 47 -6.35 -0.74 34.84
N GLN A 48 -5.48 -1.52 35.49
CA GLN A 48 -4.27 -2.04 34.82
C GLN A 48 -4.63 -3.05 33.75
N GLN A 49 -5.63 -3.90 34.01
CA GLN A 49 -6.17 -4.82 33.01
C GLN A 49 -6.79 -4.05 31.84
N LYS A 50 -7.63 -3.06 32.13
CA LYS A 50 -8.24 -2.19 31.12
C LYS A 50 -7.20 -1.49 30.26
N LEU A 51 -6.16 -0.95 30.86
CA LEU A 51 -5.05 -0.30 30.16
C LEU A 51 -4.35 -1.28 29.23
N LEU A 52 -4.00 -2.48 29.71
CA LEU A 52 -3.39 -3.53 28.89
C LEU A 52 -4.29 -3.96 27.72
N HIS A 53 -5.60 -4.04 27.95
CA HIS A 53 -6.57 -4.31 26.89
C HIS A 53 -6.65 -3.17 25.88
N ALA A 54 -6.62 -1.91 26.34
CA ALA A 54 -6.63 -0.73 25.49
C ALA A 54 -5.38 -0.67 24.62
N MET A 55 -4.20 -0.94 25.18
CA MET A 55 -2.94 -1.06 24.44
C MET A 55 -3.01 -2.07 23.28
N ARG A 56 -3.67 -3.21 23.50
CA ARG A 56 -3.83 -4.25 22.47
C ARG A 56 -4.85 -3.83 21.43
N ALA A 57 -5.98 -3.25 21.87
CA ALA A 57 -7.05 -2.80 21.01
C ALA A 57 -6.59 -1.63 20.11
N SER A 58 -5.90 -0.63 20.66
CA SER A 58 -5.35 0.50 19.91
C SER A 58 -4.35 0.03 18.86
N ARG A 59 -3.51 -0.94 19.19
CA ARG A 59 -2.56 -1.53 18.25
C ARG A 59 -3.26 -2.28 17.11
N LEU A 60 -4.33 -3.03 17.41
CA LEU A 60 -5.12 -3.72 16.39
C LEU A 60 -5.83 -2.74 15.47
N ASP A 61 -6.38 -1.66 16.01
CA ASP A 61 -7.00 -0.59 15.24
C ASP A 61 -5.98 0.11 14.33
N ALA A 62 -4.78 0.38 14.82
CA ALA A 62 -3.70 0.97 14.02
C ALA A 62 -3.30 0.05 12.86
N TYR A 63 -3.25 -1.27 13.08
CA TYR A 63 -2.97 -2.23 12.00
C TYR A 63 -4.11 -2.30 10.98
N ARG A 64 -5.36 -2.17 11.40
CA ARG A 64 -6.53 -2.11 10.51
C ARG A 64 -6.41 -0.90 9.59
N GLU A 65 -6.23 0.29 10.16
CA GLU A 65 -6.02 1.54 9.42
C GLU A 65 -4.85 1.42 8.43
N LEU A 66 -3.71 0.91 8.89
CA LEU A 66 -2.54 0.69 8.03
C LEU A 66 -2.82 -0.27 6.88
N SER A 67 -3.59 -1.34 7.14
CA SER A 67 -3.96 -2.33 6.12
C SER A 67 -4.92 -1.76 5.08
N GLU A 68 -5.82 -0.86 5.48
CA GLU A 68 -6.73 -0.14 4.59
C GLU A 68 -5.95 0.82 3.69
N GLN A 69 -5.06 1.63 4.28
CA GLN A 69 -4.17 2.52 3.52
C GLN A 69 -3.28 1.74 2.55
N LEU A 70 -2.64 0.66 3.01
CA LEU A 70 -1.79 -0.18 2.17
C LEU A 70 -2.57 -0.79 0.99
N SER A 71 -3.80 -1.23 1.23
CA SER A 71 -4.68 -1.75 0.18
C SER A 71 -5.06 -0.65 -0.82
N GLY A 72 -5.34 0.57 -0.35
CA GLY A 72 -5.58 1.74 -1.21
C GLY A 72 -4.37 2.10 -2.08
N VAL A 73 -3.17 2.11 -1.48
CA VAL A 73 -1.91 2.32 -2.22
C VAL A 73 -1.76 1.28 -3.32
N ARG A 74 -2.02 -0.01 -3.03
CA ARG A 74 -1.95 -1.07 -4.05
C ARG A 74 -2.91 -0.82 -5.22
N VAL A 75 -4.17 -0.47 -4.94
CA VAL A 75 -5.16 -0.16 -5.99
C VAL A 75 -4.68 1.04 -6.81
N SER A 76 -4.25 2.12 -6.17
CA SER A 76 -3.77 3.33 -6.87
C SER A 76 -2.51 3.08 -7.72
N SER A 77 -1.58 2.23 -7.28
CA SER A 77 -0.40 1.85 -8.06
C SER A 77 -0.76 0.93 -9.23
N SER A 78 -1.67 -0.03 -9.05
CA SER A 78 -2.16 -0.86 -10.16
C SER A 78 -2.97 -0.06 -11.18
N SER A 79 -3.73 0.94 -10.73
CA SER A 79 -4.56 1.79 -11.60
C SER A 79 -3.76 2.84 -12.38
N GLN A 80 -2.52 3.15 -11.97
CA GLN A 80 -1.64 4.06 -12.72
C GLN A 80 -1.03 3.41 -13.98
N LEU A 81 -1.15 2.08 -14.16
CA LEU A 81 -0.55 1.38 -15.28
C LEU A 81 -1.47 1.16 -16.48
N ASP A 82 -2.79 1.31 -16.39
CA ASP A 82 -3.66 1.11 -17.54
C ASP A 82 -4.95 1.95 -17.44
N SER A 83 -4.93 3.15 -18.02
CA SER A 83 -6.17 3.74 -18.51
C SER A 83 -6.66 2.85 -19.66
N HIS A 84 -7.66 2.02 -19.35
CA HIS A 84 -8.24 0.95 -20.17
C HIS A 84 -7.55 -0.41 -20.02
N ILE A 85 -8.03 -1.23 -19.10
CA ILE A 85 -8.74 -2.48 -19.40
C ILE A 85 -9.48 -2.91 -18.12
N LEU A 86 -10.80 -3.13 -18.25
CA LEU A 86 -11.57 -3.93 -17.29
C LEU A 86 -11.00 -5.35 -17.32
N GLN A 87 -10.23 -5.71 -16.31
CA GLN A 87 -9.81 -7.09 -16.09
C GLN A 87 -10.32 -7.55 -14.74
N ASP A 88 -11.21 -8.54 -14.80
CA ASP A 88 -11.67 -9.35 -13.69
C ASP A 88 -10.46 -9.90 -12.93
N GLY A 89 -10.11 -9.22 -11.85
CA GLY A 89 -9.06 -9.64 -10.93
C GLY A 89 -9.71 -10.14 -9.65
N THR A 90 -9.63 -11.44 -9.41
CA THR A 90 -10.11 -12.09 -8.18
C THR A 90 -9.59 -11.33 -6.96
N VAL A 91 -10.51 -10.74 -6.19
CA VAL A 91 -10.22 -10.00 -4.96
C VAL A 91 -9.49 -10.92 -3.99
N SER A 92 -8.17 -10.75 -3.86
CA SER A 92 -7.40 -11.49 -2.87
C SER A 92 -7.77 -10.94 -1.49
N SER A 93 -8.74 -11.58 -0.85
CA SER A 93 -9.06 -11.39 0.56
C SER A 93 -7.89 -11.89 1.41
N SER A 94 -6.88 -11.04 1.58
CA SER A 94 -5.78 -11.26 2.53
C SER A 94 -6.03 -10.48 3.82
N SER A 95 -7.25 -10.58 4.36
CA SER A 95 -7.52 -10.18 5.74
C SER A 95 -7.09 -11.34 6.63
N ARG A 96 -5.88 -11.29 7.23
CA ARG A 96 -5.52 -12.02 8.47
C ARG A 96 -4.08 -11.86 8.97
N GLY A 97 -3.16 -11.27 8.20
CA GLY A 97 -1.75 -11.20 8.61
C GLY A 97 -1.34 -9.80 9.07
N VAL A 98 -0.70 -9.69 10.24
CA VAL A 98 0.08 -8.52 10.66
C VAL A 98 0.82 -7.94 9.45
N VAL A 99 0.67 -6.64 9.19
CA VAL A 99 1.36 -5.96 8.07
C VAL A 99 2.86 -6.14 8.27
N ARG A 100 3.46 -7.08 7.53
CA ARG A 100 4.87 -7.44 7.69
C ARG A 100 5.74 -6.23 7.37
N GLY A 101 6.65 -5.88 8.28
CA GLY A 101 7.50 -4.70 8.18
C GLY A 101 6.94 -3.45 8.86
N ALA A 102 5.73 -3.49 9.41
CA ALA A 102 5.20 -2.38 10.20
C ALA A 102 5.78 -2.37 11.62
N ARG A 103 6.21 -1.20 12.09
CA ARG A 103 6.80 -0.97 13.42
C ARG A 103 5.94 -0.03 14.25
N VAL A 104 5.87 -0.27 15.55
CA VAL A 104 5.32 0.70 16.51
C VAL A 104 6.37 1.78 16.71
N VAL A 105 6.03 3.02 16.39
CA VAL A 105 6.92 4.19 16.60
C VAL A 105 6.57 4.93 17.88
N ASN A 106 5.30 4.87 18.31
CA ASN A 106 4.85 5.50 19.55
C ASN A 106 3.64 4.77 20.15
N SER A 107 3.47 4.86 21.46
CA SER A 107 2.39 4.21 22.21
C SER A 107 2.20 4.83 23.59
N TYR A 108 1.07 5.49 23.83
CA TYR A 108 0.85 6.28 25.05
C TYR A 108 -0.65 6.44 25.37
N PRO A 109 -1.01 6.64 26.65
CA PRO A 109 -2.35 7.10 27.01
C PRO A 109 -2.50 8.60 26.74
N ASP A 110 -3.66 8.99 26.24
CA ASP A 110 -4.13 10.38 26.07
C ASP A 110 -5.56 10.49 26.61
N GLY A 111 -5.70 11.01 27.83
CA GLY A 111 -6.97 11.04 28.56
C GLY A 111 -7.53 9.63 28.79
N ASP A 112 -8.75 9.38 28.34
CA ASP A 112 -9.36 8.04 28.38
C ASP A 112 -8.92 7.16 27.20
N MET A 113 -8.23 7.70 26.20
CA MET A 113 -7.80 6.93 25.03
C MET A 113 -6.40 6.36 25.24
N TYR A 114 -6.17 5.17 24.73
CA TYR A 114 -4.84 4.67 24.49
C TYR A 114 -4.54 4.77 23.00
N VAL A 115 -3.41 5.38 22.65
CA VAL A 115 -3.00 5.71 21.29
C VAL A 115 -1.81 4.84 20.89
N THR A 116 -1.83 4.32 19.67
CA THR A 116 -0.70 3.57 19.09
C THR A 116 -0.43 4.04 17.68
N GLU A 117 0.82 4.42 17.42
CA GLU A 117 1.27 4.91 16.12
C GLU A 117 2.15 3.85 15.46
N LEU A 118 1.81 3.50 14.23
CA LEU A 118 2.53 2.56 13.39
C LEU A 118 3.16 3.27 12.19
N GLU A 119 4.32 2.78 11.78
CA GLU A 119 4.98 3.15 10.54
C GLU A 119 5.28 1.90 9.71
N LEU A 120 5.11 1.99 8.39
CA LEU A 120 5.52 0.98 7.42
C LEU A 120 6.44 1.58 6.36
N ASP A 121 7.64 1.04 6.24
CA ASP A 121 8.51 1.29 5.08
C ASP A 121 8.01 0.43 3.90
N LEU A 122 7.54 1.09 2.84
CA LEU A 122 7.03 0.43 1.64
C LEU A 122 8.12 -0.32 0.87
N ALA A 123 9.36 0.17 0.85
CA ALA A 123 10.46 -0.51 0.19
C ALA A 123 10.83 -1.81 0.93
N LEU A 124 10.86 -1.78 2.27
CA LEU A 124 11.02 -2.98 3.07
C LEU A 124 9.86 -3.96 2.85
N TYR A 125 8.63 -3.49 2.88
CA TYR A 125 7.44 -4.31 2.62
C TYR A 125 7.54 -5.03 1.26
N GLN A 126 7.93 -4.31 0.19
CA GLN A 126 8.06 -4.90 -1.14
C GLN A 126 9.17 -5.96 -1.22
N ARG A 127 10.30 -5.76 -0.54
CA ARG A 127 11.36 -6.78 -0.43
C ARG A 127 10.88 -8.02 0.34
N LEU A 128 10.24 -7.81 1.50
CA LEU A 128 9.66 -8.87 2.31
C LEU A 128 8.59 -9.68 1.56
N ARG A 129 7.84 -9.02 0.66
CA ARG A 129 6.84 -9.65 -0.21
C ARG A 129 7.50 -10.51 -1.31
N ARG A 130 8.64 -10.08 -1.85
CA ARG A 130 9.39 -10.82 -2.89
C ARG A 130 10.25 -11.97 -2.34
N GLY A 131 10.39 -12.07 -1.02
CA GLY A 131 11.24 -13.10 -0.40
C GLY A 131 12.74 -12.80 -0.50
N GLU A 132 13.11 -11.55 -0.76
CA GLU A 132 14.49 -11.09 -0.83
C GLU A 132 14.93 -10.65 0.59
N LEU A 133 15.65 -11.55 1.30
CA LEU A 133 16.37 -11.25 2.54
C LEU A 133 17.74 -11.92 2.52
#